data_AF-A0A968X0S0-F1
#
_entry.id   AF-A0A968X0S0-F1
#
_cell.length_a   1.000
_cell.length_b   1.000
_cell.length_c   1.000
_cell.angle_alpha   90.00
_cell.angle_beta   90.00
_cell.angle_gamma   90.00
#
_symmetry.space_group_name_H-M   'P 1'
#
loop_
_entity.id
_entity.type
_entity.pdbx_description
1 polymer ?
#
loop_
_entity_poly.entity_id
_entity_poly.type
_entity_poly.pdbx_seq_one_letter_code
_entity_poly.pdbx_strand_id
1 'polypeptide(L)'
;MSIPSPVLDDLRFQHIVNEARLRIHRYCPEWTDYNLSDPGVTLIELFAWMTEMITFRLNQVPVKNHIHFLNMLGEELSPPKAARTLLTFYLAAPLPIDADDPTGVTVFIPSAEEVATLRVGDAPEVIFTTDSNPDEAGKDIGHTVRAPTLTYLQLPTATDTNYWDAERRRVHPVMPAFSPKPVEKEAFYIGFDKTHDLRGYILKLNFRCDNAKGSGILGEDPPWRWECWATNDQGEPSWKAITLSQNPREKDTTGGLNNASGALVLYLPRDARPGTPKETQREAYWVRCMYQHRDGDTAQAGYDTSPEIQGLSAEVIGISVPATHAQTTRDEFLGKSNGEPGQTFALQHQPVLRVGEVLEVSRDVAGRVSSQKRWHWVKDFAGSDEHARHFTLDAHKGEIAFGPSVIQPNDKPKQYGRVPASGSELVLTHYQFGGGSMGNVPAGSLHELRRTLPYVDRVTKFTARNRRGQRRKRGRSHPALAQTHVGQAGGLGQRL
;
A
#
# COMPACT_ATOMS: atom_id res chain seq x y z
N MET A 1 -12.00 3.03 19.48
CA MET A 1 -12.69 1.93 20.18
C MET A 1 -14.18 2.08 19.91
N SER A 2 -14.87 1.04 19.47
CA SER A 2 -16.33 1.08 19.29
C SER A 2 -17.02 1.16 20.64
N ILE A 3 -17.99 2.05 20.78
CA ILE A 3 -18.87 2.08 21.96
C ILE A 3 -19.68 0.78 21.97
N PRO A 4 -19.66 -0.02 23.05
CA PRO A 4 -20.43 -1.25 23.11
C PRO A 4 -21.92 -0.95 22.98
N SER A 5 -22.63 -1.68 22.12
CA SER A 5 -24.08 -1.52 21.99
C SER A 5 -24.79 -1.96 23.27
N PRO A 6 -25.74 -1.18 23.78
CA PRO A 6 -26.47 -1.54 24.99
C PRO A 6 -27.35 -2.77 24.72
N VAL A 7 -27.34 -3.71 25.67
CA VAL A 7 -28.29 -4.82 25.72
C VAL A 7 -29.57 -4.27 26.36
N LEU A 8 -30.70 -4.31 25.65
CA LEU A 8 -31.98 -3.81 26.13
C LEU A 8 -32.64 -4.78 27.09
N ASP A 9 -32.46 -6.08 26.87
CA ASP A 9 -33.03 -7.16 27.66
C ASP A 9 -32.05 -8.34 27.69
N ASP A 10 -31.76 -8.85 28.88
CA ASP A 10 -30.79 -9.93 29.15
C ASP A 10 -31.45 -11.27 29.51
N LEU A 11 -32.78 -11.38 29.33
CA LEU A 11 -33.50 -12.63 29.48
C LEU A 11 -32.94 -13.71 28.54
N ARG A 12 -32.42 -14.76 29.15
CA ARG A 12 -31.94 -15.97 28.46
C ARG A 12 -32.86 -17.14 28.72
N PHE A 13 -32.82 -18.12 27.82
CA PHE A 13 -33.60 -19.36 27.92
C PHE A 13 -33.61 -19.93 29.34
N GLN A 14 -32.44 -20.11 29.94
CA GLN A 14 -32.33 -20.74 31.25
C GLN A 14 -32.97 -19.92 32.37
N HIS A 15 -32.89 -18.58 32.29
CA HIS A 15 -33.53 -17.71 33.27
C HIS A 15 -35.06 -17.83 33.19
N ILE A 16 -35.60 -17.87 31.97
CA ILE A 16 -37.05 -17.98 31.72
C ILE A 16 -37.56 -19.35 32.20
N VAL A 17 -36.86 -20.44 31.86
CA VAL A 17 -37.23 -21.80 32.30
C VAL A 17 -37.23 -21.90 33.83
N ASN A 18 -36.18 -21.39 34.48
CA ASN A 18 -36.07 -21.44 35.94
C ASN A 18 -37.17 -20.61 36.62
N GLU A 19 -37.46 -19.40 36.12
CA GLU A 19 -38.49 -18.54 36.68
C GLU A 19 -39.90 -19.11 36.47
N ALA A 20 -40.18 -19.68 35.29
CA ALA A 20 -41.43 -20.37 35.01
C ALA A 20 -41.64 -21.56 35.96
N ARG A 21 -40.60 -22.39 36.16
CA ARG A 21 -40.63 -23.53 37.11
C ARG A 21 -40.94 -23.10 38.54
N LEU A 22 -40.30 -22.04 39.03
CA LEU A 22 -40.56 -21.50 40.37
C LEU A 22 -42.01 -21.03 40.57
N ARG A 23 -42.67 -20.61 39.48
CA ARG A 23 -44.05 -20.12 39.50
C ARG A 23 -45.09 -21.23 39.43
N ILE A 24 -44.74 -22.46 39.03
CA ILE A 24 -45.70 -23.57 38.86
C ILE A 24 -46.49 -23.81 40.16
N HIS A 25 -45.80 -23.92 41.30
CA HIS A 25 -46.45 -24.15 42.59
C HIS A 25 -47.51 -23.10 42.98
N ARG A 26 -47.37 -21.88 42.47
CA ARG A 26 -48.28 -20.77 42.78
C ARG A 26 -49.50 -20.75 41.85
N TYR A 27 -49.31 -21.05 40.56
CA TYR A 27 -50.36 -20.90 39.55
C TYR A 27 -51.05 -22.22 39.17
N CYS A 28 -50.34 -23.35 39.31
CA CYS A 28 -50.82 -24.69 38.96
C CYS A 28 -50.40 -25.69 40.04
N PRO A 29 -50.91 -25.59 41.28
CA PRO A 29 -50.53 -26.49 42.38
C PRO A 29 -50.86 -27.97 42.10
N GLU A 30 -51.80 -28.25 41.20
CA GLU A 30 -52.15 -29.59 40.71
C GLU A 30 -51.08 -30.24 39.82
N TRP A 31 -50.19 -29.44 39.22
CA TRP A 31 -49.11 -29.94 38.37
C TRP A 31 -47.93 -30.37 39.24
N THR A 32 -47.70 -31.68 39.32
CA THR A 32 -46.74 -32.30 40.27
C THR A 32 -45.54 -32.99 39.61
N ASP A 33 -45.60 -33.28 38.30
CA ASP A 33 -44.49 -33.87 37.54
C ASP A 33 -43.65 -32.78 36.87
N TYR A 34 -42.39 -32.63 37.31
CA TYR A 34 -41.46 -31.61 36.79
C TYR A 34 -40.30 -32.21 35.98
N ASN A 35 -40.40 -33.49 35.61
CA ASN A 35 -39.37 -34.18 34.85
C ASN A 35 -39.22 -33.61 33.44
N LEU A 36 -38.05 -33.82 32.82
CA LEU A 36 -37.79 -33.43 31.42
C LEU A 36 -38.74 -34.10 30.41
N SER A 37 -39.30 -35.26 30.77
CA SER A 37 -40.24 -36.00 29.92
C SER A 37 -41.68 -35.48 30.01
N ASP A 38 -41.96 -34.54 30.92
CA ASP A 38 -43.29 -33.95 31.05
C ASP A 38 -43.60 -33.02 29.86
N PRO A 39 -44.73 -33.20 29.16
CA PRO A 39 -45.15 -32.30 28.09
C PRO A 39 -45.30 -30.84 28.54
N GLY A 40 -45.68 -30.59 29.80
CA GLY A 40 -45.78 -29.24 30.35
C GLY A 40 -44.41 -28.55 30.44
N VAL A 41 -43.38 -29.25 30.92
CA VAL A 41 -41.99 -28.76 30.94
C VAL A 41 -41.50 -28.50 29.51
N THR A 42 -41.83 -29.39 28.56
CA THR A 42 -41.48 -29.21 27.14
C THR A 42 -42.10 -27.93 26.57
N LEU A 43 -43.35 -27.60 26.94
CA LEU A 43 -43.99 -26.34 26.54
C LEU A 43 -43.28 -25.13 27.16
N ILE A 44 -42.88 -25.19 28.44
CA ILE A 44 -42.09 -24.12 29.08
C ILE A 44 -40.80 -23.87 28.31
N GLU A 45 -40.07 -24.93 27.95
CA GLU A 45 -38.83 -24.80 27.18
C GLU A 45 -39.08 -24.22 25.79
N LEU A 46 -40.14 -24.67 25.08
CA LEU A 46 -40.52 -24.11 23.79
C LEU A 46 -40.83 -22.61 23.89
N PHE A 47 -41.63 -22.20 24.87
CA PHE A 47 -41.96 -20.79 25.07
C PHE A 47 -40.76 -19.96 25.51
N ALA A 48 -39.88 -20.51 26.33
CA ALA A 48 -38.62 -19.87 26.72
C ALA A 48 -37.72 -19.62 25.50
N TRP A 49 -37.62 -20.61 24.60
CA TRP A 49 -36.87 -20.47 23.34
C TRP A 49 -37.50 -19.42 22.42
N MET A 50 -38.82 -19.45 22.22
CA MET A 50 -39.52 -18.44 21.42
C MET A 50 -39.32 -17.02 21.99
N THR A 51 -39.35 -16.88 23.32
CA THR A 51 -39.14 -15.60 24.00
C THR A 51 -37.70 -15.12 23.82
N GLU A 52 -36.70 -16.00 23.97
CA GLU A 52 -35.29 -15.64 23.74
C GLU A 52 -35.05 -15.18 22.29
N MET A 53 -35.73 -15.76 21.30
CA MET A 53 -35.67 -15.26 19.92
C MET A 53 -36.23 -13.82 19.77
N ILE A 54 -37.27 -13.47 20.53
CA ILE A 54 -37.83 -12.10 20.56
C ILE A 54 -36.84 -11.15 21.23
N THR A 55 -36.29 -11.53 22.39
CA THR A 55 -35.26 -10.75 23.11
C THR A 55 -34.03 -10.53 22.23
N PHE A 56 -33.58 -11.54 21.48
CA PHE A 56 -32.50 -11.39 20.50
C PHE A 56 -32.82 -10.32 19.45
N ARG A 57 -34.03 -10.31 18.89
CA ARG A 57 -34.45 -9.31 17.89
C ARG A 57 -34.56 -7.91 18.50
N LEU A 58 -35.06 -7.78 19.73
CA LEU A 58 -35.14 -6.52 20.45
C LEU A 58 -33.74 -5.93 20.65
N ASN A 59 -32.76 -6.75 21.00
CA ASN A 59 -31.36 -6.34 21.17
C ASN A 59 -30.67 -5.89 19.87
N GLN A 60 -31.27 -6.11 18.68
CA GLN A 60 -30.78 -5.55 17.42
C GLN A 60 -31.30 -4.12 17.16
N VAL A 61 -32.33 -3.66 17.90
CA VAL A 61 -32.94 -2.33 17.72
C VAL A 61 -31.95 -1.18 17.97
N PRO A 62 -31.11 -1.18 19.03
CA PRO A 62 -30.16 -0.10 19.26
C PRO A 62 -29.22 0.15 18.08
N VAL A 63 -28.72 -0.92 17.45
CA VAL A 63 -27.84 -0.84 16.28
C VAL A 63 -28.60 -0.27 15.08
N LYS A 64 -29.82 -0.73 14.82
CA LYS A 64 -30.67 -0.21 13.73
C LYS A 64 -30.99 1.27 13.93
N ASN A 65 -31.36 1.67 15.15
CA ASN A 65 -31.65 3.06 15.48
C ASN A 65 -30.41 3.92 15.28
N HIS A 66 -29.24 3.46 15.74
CA HIS A 66 -27.98 4.17 15.54
C HIS A 66 -27.68 4.41 14.06
N ILE A 67 -27.80 3.39 13.21
CA ILE A 67 -27.63 3.52 11.75
C ILE A 67 -28.67 4.50 11.17
N HIS A 68 -29.92 4.41 11.61
CA HIS A 68 -30.97 5.31 11.11
C HIS A 68 -30.74 6.77 11.54
N PHE A 69 -30.26 7.01 12.75
CA PHE A 69 -29.85 8.34 13.21
C PHE A 69 -28.68 8.88 12.39
N LEU A 70 -27.67 8.06 12.08
CA LEU A 70 -26.58 8.46 11.18
C LEU A 70 -27.08 8.82 9.78
N ASN A 71 -27.98 8.00 9.21
CA ASN A 71 -28.59 8.29 7.92
C ASN A 71 -29.40 9.60 7.95
N MET A 72 -30.12 9.88 9.04
CA MET A 72 -30.85 11.15 9.21
C MET A 72 -29.93 12.37 9.35
N LEU A 73 -28.71 12.18 9.90
CA LEU A 73 -27.68 13.21 9.92
C LEU A 73 -27.00 13.40 8.54
N GLY A 74 -27.32 12.55 7.56
CA GLY A 74 -26.69 12.55 6.24
C GLY A 74 -25.27 11.97 6.25
N GLU A 75 -24.91 11.18 7.26
CA GLU A 75 -23.63 10.49 7.31
C GLU A 75 -23.66 9.28 6.37
N GLU A 76 -22.73 9.24 5.43
CA GLU A 76 -22.53 8.13 4.51
C GLU A 76 -21.29 7.32 4.89
N LEU A 77 -21.29 6.03 4.55
CA LEU A 77 -20.08 5.21 4.71
C LEU A 77 -18.95 5.79 3.87
N SER A 78 -17.78 5.98 4.49
CA SER A 78 -16.60 6.42 3.76
C SER A 78 -16.31 5.44 2.61
N PRO A 79 -15.93 5.94 1.41
CA PRO A 79 -15.64 5.08 0.29
C PRO A 79 -14.52 4.08 0.64
N PRO A 80 -14.54 2.86 0.08
CA PRO A 80 -13.51 1.88 0.35
C PRO A 80 -12.15 2.41 -0.12
N LYS A 81 -11.13 2.21 0.70
CA LYS A 81 -9.76 2.59 0.35
C LYS A 81 -9.17 1.53 -0.56
N ALA A 82 -8.60 1.98 -1.68
CA ALA A 82 -7.85 1.11 -2.56
C ALA A 82 -6.55 0.65 -1.91
N ALA A 83 -6.21 -0.63 -2.09
CA ALA A 83 -4.91 -1.15 -1.72
C ALA A 83 -3.85 -0.47 -2.59
N ARG A 84 -2.76 -0.01 -1.98
CA ARG A 84 -1.63 0.62 -2.67
C ARG A 84 -0.37 -0.19 -2.45
N THR A 85 0.48 -0.24 -3.46
CA THR A 85 1.78 -0.91 -3.36
C THR A 85 2.80 -0.26 -4.29
N LEU A 86 4.05 -0.71 -4.20
CA LEU A 86 5.09 -0.37 -5.18
C LEU A 86 5.28 -1.57 -6.08
N LEU A 87 5.24 -1.35 -7.39
CA LEU A 87 5.60 -2.33 -8.40
C LEU A 87 7.01 -2.03 -8.89
N THR A 88 7.87 -3.03 -8.85
CA THR A 88 9.23 -2.96 -9.39
C THR A 88 9.21 -3.51 -10.81
N PHE A 89 9.52 -2.66 -11.77
CA PHE A 89 9.74 -3.00 -13.18
C PHE A 89 11.24 -3.20 -13.38
N TYR A 90 11.66 -4.40 -13.79
CA TYR A 90 13.04 -4.70 -14.14
C TYR A 90 13.25 -4.48 -15.63
N LEU A 91 14.36 -3.85 -15.98
CA LEU A 91 14.73 -3.60 -17.36
C LEU A 91 15.28 -4.88 -18.02
N ALA A 92 15.02 -5.05 -19.31
CA ALA A 92 15.55 -6.14 -20.13
C ALA A 92 17.08 -6.09 -20.27
N ALA A 93 17.64 -4.88 -20.26
CA ALA A 93 19.06 -4.64 -20.17
C ALA A 93 19.32 -3.51 -19.16
N PRO A 94 20.37 -3.61 -18.33
CA PRO A 94 20.79 -2.50 -17.47
C PRO A 94 21.13 -1.26 -18.29
N LEU A 95 20.73 -0.08 -17.81
CA LEU A 95 21.15 1.20 -18.39
C LEU A 95 22.38 1.70 -17.62
N PRO A 96 23.60 1.64 -18.18
CA PRO A 96 24.81 2.07 -17.49
C PRO A 96 24.83 3.59 -17.29
N ILE A 97 25.55 4.09 -16.28
CA ILE A 97 25.79 5.53 -16.04
C ILE A 97 26.27 6.24 -17.31
N ASP A 98 27.08 5.52 -18.10
CA ASP A 98 27.93 6.07 -19.15
C ASP A 98 27.60 5.50 -20.52
N ALA A 99 26.34 5.65 -20.92
CA ALA A 99 26.01 5.55 -22.32
C ALA A 99 26.53 6.81 -23.06
N ASP A 100 27.72 6.72 -23.67
CA ASP A 100 27.98 7.37 -24.98
C ASP A 100 27.07 6.73 -26.05
N ASP A 101 25.79 6.56 -25.74
CA ASP A 101 24.86 5.95 -26.65
C ASP A 101 24.22 7.05 -27.50
N PRO A 102 24.52 7.10 -28.81
CA PRO A 102 23.82 7.97 -29.76
C PRO A 102 22.31 7.67 -29.88
N THR A 103 21.75 6.69 -29.16
CA THR A 103 20.34 6.31 -29.26
C THR A 103 19.41 6.89 -28.19
N GLY A 104 19.91 7.49 -27.10
CA GLY A 104 19.06 8.15 -26.11
C GLY A 104 17.96 7.24 -25.52
N VAL A 105 18.27 5.95 -25.31
CA VAL A 105 17.30 4.94 -24.87
C VAL A 105 16.59 5.41 -23.61
N THR A 106 15.29 5.60 -23.75
CA THR A 106 14.40 6.07 -22.70
C THR A 106 13.36 5.01 -22.51
N VAL A 107 13.31 4.40 -21.32
CA VAL A 107 12.27 3.42 -21.00
C VAL A 107 11.09 4.15 -20.38
N PHE A 108 9.91 3.98 -20.97
CA PHE A 108 8.70 4.63 -20.52
C PHE A 108 7.73 3.61 -19.93
N ILE A 109 7.33 3.82 -18.68
CA ILE A 109 6.29 3.06 -18.01
C ILE A 109 5.05 3.95 -17.96
N PRO A 110 4.00 3.65 -18.75
CA PRO A 110 2.80 4.46 -18.76
C PRO A 110 2.15 4.55 -17.38
N SER A 111 1.44 5.65 -17.13
CA SER A 111 0.41 5.66 -16.08
C SER A 111 -0.76 4.78 -16.52
N ALA A 112 -1.52 4.28 -15.56
CA ALA A 112 -2.62 3.33 -15.78
C ALA A 112 -2.19 2.01 -16.47
N GLU A 113 -0.93 1.60 -16.31
CA GLU A 113 -0.45 0.30 -16.75
C GLU A 113 -1.01 -0.81 -15.85
N GLU A 114 -1.64 -1.82 -16.43
CA GLU A 114 -2.27 -2.91 -15.67
C GLU A 114 -1.30 -4.06 -15.40
N VAL A 115 -1.13 -4.35 -14.11
CA VAL A 115 -0.37 -5.49 -13.60
C VAL A 115 -1.27 -6.35 -12.73
N ALA A 116 -1.32 -7.63 -13.05
CA ALA A 116 -2.24 -8.56 -12.45
C ALA A 116 -1.56 -9.67 -11.64
N THR A 117 -2.38 -10.31 -10.80
CA THR A 117 -2.03 -11.58 -10.17
C THR A 117 -2.20 -12.73 -11.13
N LEU A 118 -1.31 -13.72 -11.09
CA LEU A 118 -1.51 -14.97 -11.82
C LEU A 118 -2.83 -15.63 -11.43
N ARG A 119 -3.62 -16.05 -12.42
CA ARG A 119 -4.87 -16.78 -12.19
C ARG A 119 -4.57 -18.16 -11.62
N VAL A 120 -4.99 -18.38 -10.37
CA VAL A 120 -4.91 -19.70 -9.74
C VAL A 120 -6.33 -20.26 -9.63
N GLY A 121 -6.65 -21.24 -10.48
CA GLY A 121 -7.97 -21.85 -10.53
C GLY A 121 -9.05 -20.88 -11.00
N ASP A 122 -10.17 -20.81 -10.27
CA ASP A 122 -11.36 -20.02 -10.60
C ASP A 122 -11.40 -18.67 -9.86
N ALA A 123 -10.33 -18.31 -9.14
CA ALA A 123 -10.27 -17.04 -8.42
C ALA A 123 -10.19 -15.86 -9.41
N PRO A 124 -10.96 -14.78 -9.19
CA PRO A 124 -10.89 -13.61 -10.03
C PRO A 124 -9.50 -12.97 -9.93
N GLU A 125 -9.02 -12.53 -11.07
CA GLU A 125 -7.74 -11.85 -11.19
C GLU A 125 -7.80 -10.46 -10.52
N VAL A 126 -6.78 -10.15 -9.70
CA VAL A 126 -6.66 -8.84 -9.05
C VAL A 126 -5.69 -7.99 -9.84
N ILE A 127 -6.15 -6.81 -10.27
CA ILE A 127 -5.41 -5.93 -11.19
C ILE A 127 -5.03 -4.65 -10.45
N PHE A 128 -3.77 -4.27 -10.53
CA PHE A 128 -3.27 -2.98 -10.08
C PHE A 128 -2.94 -2.12 -11.29
N THR A 129 -3.22 -0.82 -11.22
CA THR A 129 -2.80 0.15 -12.22
C THR A 129 -1.68 1.02 -11.68
N THR A 130 -0.68 1.33 -12.51
CA THR A 130 0.38 2.27 -12.13
C THR A 130 -0.18 3.68 -11.94
N ASP A 131 0.21 4.33 -10.85
CA ASP A 131 -0.18 5.70 -10.56
C ASP A 131 0.61 6.66 -11.46
N SER A 132 0.05 7.84 -11.75
CA SER A 132 0.73 8.89 -12.50
C SER A 132 1.87 9.53 -11.71
N ASN A 133 2.89 9.99 -12.42
CA ASN A 133 3.89 10.93 -11.92
C ASN A 133 3.58 12.28 -12.56
N PRO A 134 2.99 13.26 -11.86
CA PRO A 134 2.72 14.55 -12.49
C PRO A 134 4.06 15.23 -12.87
N ASP A 135 4.10 15.86 -14.05
CA ASP A 135 5.22 16.73 -14.43
C ASP A 135 5.17 18.07 -13.67
N GLU A 136 6.15 18.96 -13.91
CA GLU A 136 6.19 20.29 -13.31
C GLU A 136 4.97 21.16 -13.67
N ALA A 137 4.28 20.86 -14.78
CA ALA A 137 3.05 21.50 -15.21
C ALA A 137 1.77 20.81 -14.66
N GLY A 138 1.93 19.78 -13.82
CA GLY A 138 0.83 19.03 -13.21
C GLY A 138 0.14 18.06 -14.17
N LYS A 139 0.69 17.79 -15.35
CA LYS A 139 0.17 16.83 -16.31
C LYS A 139 0.52 15.42 -15.84
N ASP A 140 -0.48 14.56 -15.75
CA ASP A 140 -0.29 13.14 -15.44
C ASP A 140 0.54 12.45 -16.55
N ILE A 141 1.84 12.25 -16.30
CA ILE A 141 2.72 11.49 -17.17
C ILE A 141 3.06 10.13 -16.55
N GLY A 142 3.53 9.20 -17.39
CA GLY A 142 4.13 7.95 -16.93
C GLY A 142 5.50 8.17 -16.28
N HIS A 143 6.17 7.09 -15.92
CA HIS A 143 7.49 7.11 -15.31
C HIS A 143 8.54 6.90 -16.39
N THR A 144 9.51 7.81 -16.47
CA THR A 144 10.59 7.75 -17.45
C THR A 144 11.87 7.29 -16.77
N VAL A 145 12.50 6.26 -17.33
CA VAL A 145 13.78 5.72 -16.87
C VAL A 145 14.87 6.02 -17.89
N ARG A 146 15.96 6.63 -17.41
CA ARG A 146 17.15 6.97 -18.20
C ARG A 146 18.41 6.50 -17.47
N ALA A 147 19.51 6.40 -18.21
CA ALA A 147 20.83 6.24 -17.62
C ALA A 147 21.12 7.40 -16.63
N PRO A 148 21.61 7.13 -15.41
CA PRO A 148 21.92 8.16 -14.43
C PRO A 148 23.33 8.70 -14.67
N THR A 149 23.52 10.00 -14.72
CA THR A 149 24.89 10.56 -14.86
C THR A 149 25.53 10.73 -13.47
N LEU A 150 26.70 10.15 -13.25
CA LEU A 150 27.48 10.35 -12.03
C LEU A 150 28.33 11.61 -12.17
N THR A 151 28.20 12.51 -11.21
CA THR A 151 28.84 13.83 -11.26
C THR A 151 29.88 13.98 -10.15
N TYR A 152 29.60 13.41 -8.97
CA TYR A 152 30.42 13.59 -7.79
C TYR A 152 30.72 12.27 -7.09
N LEU A 153 31.97 12.09 -6.68
CA LEU A 153 32.41 11.10 -5.70
C LEU A 153 33.34 11.80 -4.72
N GLN A 154 32.95 11.87 -3.45
CA GLN A 154 33.67 12.72 -2.48
C GLN A 154 33.66 12.18 -1.05
N LEU A 155 34.64 12.65 -0.28
CA LEU A 155 34.74 12.52 1.17
C LEU A 155 34.45 13.88 1.82
N PRO A 156 33.79 13.93 2.98
CA PRO A 156 33.42 15.18 3.64
C PRO A 156 34.63 15.97 4.15
N THR A 157 35.76 15.29 4.36
CA THR A 157 37.04 15.88 4.76
C THR A 157 37.79 16.55 3.59
N ALA A 158 37.36 16.34 2.35
CA ALA A 158 38.01 16.84 1.15
C ALA A 158 37.03 17.67 0.30
N THR A 159 36.56 18.80 0.85
CA THR A 159 35.50 19.65 0.25
C THR A 159 35.77 20.12 -1.18
N ASP A 160 37.03 20.18 -1.60
CA ASP A 160 37.43 20.58 -2.96
C ASP A 160 37.83 19.41 -3.88
N THR A 161 37.89 18.17 -3.38
CA THR A 161 38.32 17.01 -4.19
C THR A 161 37.12 16.20 -4.66
N ASN A 162 36.86 16.27 -5.96
CA ASN A 162 36.01 15.28 -6.63
C ASN A 162 36.90 14.12 -7.11
N TYR A 163 36.71 12.93 -6.55
CA TYR A 163 37.42 11.72 -6.94
C TYR A 163 36.84 11.10 -8.23
N TRP A 164 35.72 11.61 -8.73
CA TRP A 164 35.17 11.21 -10.03
C TRP A 164 35.71 12.11 -11.14
N ASP A 165 36.53 11.53 -12.03
CA ASP A 165 36.95 12.14 -13.28
C ASP A 165 35.85 11.88 -14.32
N ALA A 166 34.95 12.84 -14.51
CA ALA A 166 33.80 12.72 -15.41
C ALA A 166 34.21 12.59 -16.88
N GLU A 167 35.34 13.18 -17.29
CA GLU A 167 35.85 13.08 -18.68
C GLU A 167 36.37 11.68 -18.98
N ARG A 168 37.10 11.08 -18.02
CA ARG A 168 37.68 9.74 -18.17
C ARG A 168 36.82 8.61 -17.58
N ARG A 169 35.67 8.96 -16.99
CA ARG A 169 34.70 8.04 -16.38
C ARG A 169 35.35 7.04 -15.43
N ARG A 170 36.17 7.57 -14.52
CA ARG A 170 36.91 6.74 -13.58
C ARG A 170 37.12 7.44 -12.26
N VAL A 171 37.40 6.63 -11.25
CA VAL A 171 37.85 7.13 -9.95
C VAL A 171 39.32 7.52 -10.10
N HIS A 172 39.63 8.79 -9.88
CA HIS A 172 40.99 9.31 -9.94
C HIS A 172 41.16 10.56 -9.07
N PRO A 173 42.12 10.57 -8.12
CA PRO A 173 42.99 9.46 -7.73
C PRO A 173 42.20 8.33 -7.05
N VAL A 174 42.86 7.21 -6.71
CA VAL A 174 42.25 6.15 -5.90
C VAL A 174 41.70 6.75 -4.61
N MET A 175 40.45 6.43 -4.27
CA MET A 175 39.75 7.04 -3.15
C MET A 175 39.67 6.07 -1.96
N PRO A 176 40.19 6.40 -0.77
CA PRO A 176 39.86 5.62 0.42
C PRO A 176 38.37 5.79 0.76
N ALA A 177 37.65 4.72 1.10
CA ALA A 177 36.22 4.81 1.42
C ALA A 177 35.98 5.58 2.73
N PHE A 178 36.91 5.44 3.68
CA PHE A 178 36.89 6.05 5.01
C PHE A 178 38.31 6.47 5.43
N SER A 179 38.44 7.13 6.58
CA SER A 179 39.72 7.36 7.23
C SER A 179 40.42 6.05 7.63
N PRO A 180 41.75 6.04 7.85
CA PRO A 180 42.48 4.82 8.19
C PRO A 180 41.95 4.06 9.42
N LYS A 181 41.34 4.79 10.36
CA LYS A 181 40.58 4.23 11.49
C LYS A 181 39.18 4.83 11.46
N PRO A 182 38.23 4.18 10.78
CA PRO A 182 36.92 4.77 10.53
C PRO A 182 36.21 5.12 11.84
N VAL A 183 35.71 6.36 11.90
CA VAL A 183 34.93 6.84 13.03
C VAL A 183 33.45 6.64 12.72
N GLU A 184 32.66 6.28 13.74
CA GLU A 184 31.21 6.17 13.62
C GLU A 184 30.60 7.37 12.89
N LYS A 185 29.74 7.07 11.91
CA LYS A 185 29.06 8.01 11.01
C LYS A 185 29.95 8.70 9.97
N GLU A 186 31.21 8.31 9.84
CA GLU A 186 32.01 8.69 8.68
C GLU A 186 31.37 8.14 7.40
N ALA A 187 31.35 8.91 6.32
CA ALA A 187 30.68 8.51 5.09
C ALA A 187 31.41 9.04 3.86
N PHE A 188 31.31 8.30 2.75
CA PHE A 188 31.59 8.83 1.42
C PHE A 188 30.28 9.06 0.65
N TYR A 189 30.32 9.97 -0.31
CA TYR A 189 29.13 10.49 -1.00
C TYR A 189 29.26 10.28 -2.51
N ILE A 190 28.20 9.74 -3.10
CA ILE A 190 28.00 9.54 -4.53
C ILE A 190 26.88 10.50 -4.96
N GLY A 191 27.19 11.43 -5.84
CA GLY A 191 26.27 12.46 -6.33
C GLY A 191 25.97 12.29 -7.80
N PHE A 192 24.71 12.07 -8.13
CA PHE A 192 24.21 11.96 -9.50
C PHE A 192 23.61 13.29 -9.97
N ASP A 193 23.64 13.50 -11.27
CA ASP A 193 23.12 14.68 -11.94
C ASP A 193 21.67 14.99 -11.53
N LYS A 194 21.39 16.27 -11.27
CA LYS A 194 20.09 16.73 -10.75
C LYS A 194 19.00 16.87 -11.82
N THR A 195 19.37 16.87 -13.10
CA THR A 195 18.41 17.08 -14.20
C THR A 195 17.60 15.83 -14.51
N HIS A 196 18.06 14.67 -14.04
CA HIS A 196 17.38 13.38 -14.21
C HIS A 196 16.70 12.94 -12.91
N ASP A 197 15.41 12.64 -12.99
CA ASP A 197 14.64 12.13 -11.84
C ASP A 197 15.00 10.67 -11.52
N LEU A 198 15.66 10.46 -10.37
CA LEU A 198 16.08 9.13 -9.90
C LEU A 198 15.11 8.51 -8.87
N ARG A 199 13.93 9.10 -8.66
CA ARG A 199 12.95 8.59 -7.68
C ARG A 199 12.53 7.16 -7.99
N GLY A 200 12.66 6.28 -7.00
CA GLY A 200 12.29 4.87 -7.16
C GLY A 200 13.26 4.02 -7.96
N TYR A 201 14.37 4.58 -8.46
CA TYR A 201 15.32 3.81 -9.29
C TYR A 201 15.96 2.68 -8.50
N ILE A 202 16.29 1.60 -9.21
CA ILE A 202 17.06 0.48 -8.67
C ILE A 202 18.45 0.56 -9.26
N LEU A 203 19.38 1.08 -8.45
CA LEU A 203 20.75 1.31 -8.82
C LEU A 203 21.61 0.13 -8.42
N LYS A 204 22.26 -0.50 -9.40
CA LYS A 204 23.32 -1.47 -9.17
C LYS A 204 24.65 -0.72 -9.21
N LEU A 205 25.35 -0.65 -8.09
CA LEU A 205 26.69 -0.06 -7.99
C LEU A 205 27.73 -1.17 -8.12
N ASN A 206 28.65 -1.05 -9.06
CA ASN A 206 29.79 -1.95 -9.22
C ASN A 206 31.05 -1.24 -8.72
N PHE A 207 31.79 -1.90 -7.84
CA PHE A 207 33.03 -1.41 -7.26
C PHE A 207 34.20 -2.26 -7.73
N ARG A 208 35.33 -1.59 -7.99
CA ARG A 208 36.66 -2.21 -8.03
C ARG A 208 37.48 -1.66 -6.87
N CYS A 209 37.97 -2.56 -6.02
CA CYS A 209 38.65 -2.21 -4.78
C CYS A 209 40.01 -2.91 -4.69
N ASP A 210 40.92 -2.34 -3.90
CA ASP A 210 42.16 -3.02 -3.53
C ASP A 210 41.89 -4.02 -2.38
N ASN A 211 41.93 -5.32 -2.69
CA ASN A 211 41.61 -6.39 -1.75
C ASN A 211 42.65 -6.56 -0.63
N ALA A 212 43.84 -5.96 -0.76
CA ALA A 212 44.90 -6.07 0.24
C ALA A 212 44.70 -5.12 1.44
N LYS A 213 43.80 -4.13 1.34
CA LYS A 213 43.68 -3.05 2.32
C LYS A 213 42.38 -3.04 3.13
N GLY A 214 41.33 -3.69 2.66
CA GLY A 214 40.09 -3.83 3.43
C GLY A 214 40.13 -5.04 4.36
N SER A 215 40.59 -4.87 5.60
CA SER A 215 40.68 -5.96 6.60
C SER A 215 39.98 -5.59 7.90
N GLY A 216 39.69 -6.60 8.74
CA GLY A 216 39.08 -6.41 10.07
C GLY A 216 37.57 -6.63 10.14
N ILE A 217 36.85 -6.71 9.01
CA ILE A 217 35.37 -6.90 9.00
C ILE A 217 34.93 -8.30 8.58
N LEU A 218 33.69 -8.67 8.92
CA LEU A 218 32.99 -9.82 8.31
C LEU A 218 32.31 -9.37 7.02
N GLY A 219 32.76 -9.85 5.87
CA GLY A 219 32.23 -9.42 4.57
C GLY A 219 30.74 -9.69 4.33
N GLU A 220 30.13 -10.66 5.04
CA GLU A 220 28.69 -10.94 4.97
C GLU A 220 27.82 -10.01 5.84
N ASP A 221 28.43 -9.30 6.79
CA ASP A 221 27.77 -8.34 7.69
C ASP A 221 28.69 -7.14 7.90
N PRO A 222 28.88 -6.32 6.85
CA PRO A 222 29.82 -5.22 6.92
C PRO A 222 29.27 -4.04 7.76
N PRO A 223 30.13 -3.25 8.43
CA PRO A 223 29.74 -2.19 9.35
C PRO A 223 29.39 -0.90 8.59
N TRP A 224 28.46 -0.96 7.64
CA TRP A 224 27.98 0.22 6.93
C TRP A 224 26.48 0.21 6.69
N ARG A 225 25.98 1.41 6.42
CA ARG A 225 24.59 1.69 6.06
C ARG A 225 24.55 2.65 4.89
N TRP A 226 23.71 2.34 3.91
CA TRP A 226 23.43 3.27 2.81
C TRP A 226 22.26 4.17 3.13
N GLU A 227 22.39 5.42 2.73
CA GLU A 227 21.34 6.42 2.83
C GLU A 227 21.26 7.25 1.55
N CYS A 228 20.09 7.77 1.24
CA CYS A 228 19.89 8.75 0.19
C CYS A 228 19.35 10.05 0.77
N TRP A 229 19.62 11.15 0.09
CA TRP A 229 18.96 12.40 0.38
C TRP A 229 17.50 12.36 -0.10
N ALA A 230 16.58 12.57 0.82
CA ALA A 230 15.15 12.41 0.60
C ALA A 230 14.34 13.43 1.41
N THR A 231 13.03 13.36 1.29
CA THR A 231 12.09 14.11 2.14
C THR A 231 11.60 13.22 3.29
N ASN A 232 11.62 13.74 4.53
CA ASN A 232 11.06 13.06 5.69
C ASN A 232 9.53 13.17 5.76
N ASP A 233 8.92 12.53 6.76
CA ASP A 233 7.46 12.52 6.95
C ASP A 233 6.88 13.92 7.25
N GLN A 234 7.72 14.86 7.70
CA GLN A 234 7.37 16.27 7.93
C GLN A 234 7.53 17.16 6.69
N GLY A 235 8.01 16.63 5.56
CA GLY A 235 8.26 17.41 4.34
C GLY A 235 9.65 18.08 4.27
N GLU A 236 10.52 17.85 5.24
CA GLU A 236 11.85 18.45 5.34
C GLU A 236 12.94 17.55 4.70
N PRO A 237 14.05 18.12 4.20
CA PRO A 237 15.14 17.33 3.63
C PRO A 237 15.92 16.58 4.72
N SER A 238 16.14 15.28 4.52
CA SER A 238 16.94 14.48 5.43
C SER A 238 17.59 13.26 4.75
N TRP A 239 18.61 12.71 5.40
CA TRP A 239 19.17 11.41 5.02
C TRP A 239 18.23 10.28 5.45
N LYS A 240 17.84 9.43 4.49
CA LYS A 240 16.94 8.30 4.71
C LYS A 240 17.63 6.98 4.37
N ALA A 241 17.42 5.97 5.21
CA ALA A 241 17.98 4.63 5.00
C ALA A 241 17.54 4.05 3.66
N ILE A 242 18.49 3.55 2.88
CA ILE A 242 18.21 2.77 1.67
C ILE A 242 18.07 1.31 2.06
N THR A 243 17.03 0.66 1.53
CA THR A 243 16.87 -0.78 1.67
C THR A 243 17.72 -1.48 0.61
N LEU A 244 18.66 -2.33 1.04
CA LEU A 244 19.39 -3.22 0.14
C LEU A 244 18.48 -4.31 -0.41
N SER A 245 18.76 -4.77 -1.63
CA SER A 245 18.03 -5.89 -2.21
C SER A 245 18.06 -7.13 -1.34
N GLN A 246 16.92 -7.83 -1.27
CA GLN A 246 16.82 -9.17 -0.68
C GLN A 246 16.75 -10.27 -1.76
N ASN A 247 16.76 -9.89 -3.04
CA ASN A 247 16.77 -10.86 -4.13
C ASN A 247 18.12 -11.61 -4.12
N PRO A 248 18.14 -12.96 -4.11
CA PRO A 248 19.39 -13.73 -4.14
C PRO A 248 20.35 -13.36 -5.29
N ARG A 249 19.83 -12.87 -6.43
CA ARG A 249 20.62 -12.43 -7.58
C ARG A 249 21.19 -11.02 -7.45
N GLU A 250 20.77 -10.27 -6.44
CA GLU A 250 21.13 -8.86 -6.22
C GLU A 250 21.79 -8.67 -4.84
N LYS A 251 22.27 -9.76 -4.23
CA LYS A 251 23.02 -9.71 -2.98
C LYS A 251 24.28 -8.88 -3.16
N ASP A 252 24.69 -8.25 -2.06
CA ASP A 252 26.00 -7.62 -1.99
C ASP A 252 27.10 -8.68 -2.21
N THR A 253 27.96 -8.42 -3.19
CA THR A 253 29.14 -9.23 -3.53
C THR A 253 30.44 -8.46 -3.32
N THR A 254 30.37 -7.22 -2.80
CA THR A 254 31.54 -6.39 -2.48
C THR A 254 32.30 -6.90 -1.26
N GLY A 255 31.66 -7.71 -0.40
CA GLY A 255 32.25 -8.18 0.85
C GLY A 255 32.54 -7.02 1.81
N GLY A 256 31.69 -5.98 1.79
CA GLY A 256 31.99 -4.71 2.43
C GLY A 256 33.14 -3.95 1.77
N LEU A 257 33.12 -3.85 0.44
CA LEU A 257 34.17 -3.19 -0.35
C LEU A 257 35.59 -3.79 -0.19
N ASN A 258 35.69 -5.04 0.28
CA ASN A 258 36.97 -5.74 0.46
C ASN A 258 37.30 -6.68 -0.71
N ASN A 259 36.31 -7.11 -1.47
CA ASN A 259 36.55 -7.93 -2.65
C ASN A 259 37.12 -7.06 -3.77
N ALA A 260 38.06 -7.60 -4.56
CA ALA A 260 38.69 -6.89 -5.67
C ALA A 260 37.68 -6.32 -6.67
N SER A 261 36.56 -7.02 -6.84
CA SER A 261 35.39 -6.55 -7.56
C SER A 261 34.12 -7.04 -6.87
N GLY A 262 33.08 -6.21 -6.85
CA GLY A 262 31.76 -6.64 -6.42
C GLY A 262 30.69 -5.61 -6.77
N ALA A 263 29.44 -6.03 -6.62
CA ALA A 263 28.29 -5.18 -6.85
C ALA A 263 27.29 -5.26 -5.70
N LEU A 264 26.55 -4.18 -5.50
CA LEU A 264 25.41 -4.11 -4.60
C LEU A 264 24.26 -3.35 -5.26
N VAL A 265 23.03 -3.65 -4.84
CA VAL A 265 21.82 -3.08 -5.43
C VAL A 265 21.06 -2.26 -4.39
N LEU A 266 20.81 -1.00 -4.75
CA LEU A 266 20.14 0.02 -3.94
C LEU A 266 18.76 0.33 -4.53
N TYR A 267 17.71 0.20 -3.71
CA TYR A 267 16.37 0.65 -4.07
C TYR A 267 16.17 2.08 -3.56
N LEU A 268 16.32 3.06 -4.44
CA LEU A 268 16.07 4.45 -4.08
C LEU A 268 14.60 4.63 -3.73
N PRO A 269 14.28 5.34 -2.63
CA PRO A 269 12.90 5.56 -2.24
C PRO A 269 12.22 6.57 -3.17
N ARG A 270 10.88 6.61 -3.14
CA ARG A 270 10.07 7.51 -3.99
C ARG A 270 10.13 8.98 -3.58
N ASP A 271 10.60 9.25 -2.37
CA ASP A 271 10.82 10.58 -1.80
C ASP A 271 12.28 11.03 -1.92
N ALA A 272 13.13 10.28 -2.62
CA ALA A 272 14.47 10.73 -3.00
C ALA A 272 14.38 12.01 -3.83
N ARG A 273 15.30 12.95 -3.60
CA ARG A 273 15.28 14.24 -4.29
C ARG A 273 16.67 14.84 -4.37
N PRO A 274 16.93 15.76 -5.32
CA PRO A 274 18.19 16.47 -5.30
C PRO A 274 18.22 17.43 -4.11
N GLY A 275 19.41 17.76 -3.65
CA GLY A 275 19.60 18.79 -2.64
C GLY A 275 21.07 19.02 -2.32
N THR A 276 21.29 19.92 -1.37
CA THR A 276 22.62 20.39 -0.97
C THR A 276 22.88 20.09 0.51
N PRO A 277 23.13 18.81 0.89
CA PRO A 277 23.57 18.47 2.25
C PRO A 277 24.79 19.30 2.65
N LYS A 278 24.87 19.69 3.92
CA LYS A 278 25.93 20.55 4.47
C LYS A 278 27.34 19.98 4.22
N GLU A 279 27.46 18.66 4.25
CA GLU A 279 28.68 17.90 4.06
C GLU A 279 29.19 17.92 2.61
N THR A 280 28.29 18.17 1.67
CA THR A 280 28.57 18.08 0.23
C THR A 280 28.74 19.42 -0.45
N GLN A 281 28.06 20.46 0.06
CA GLN A 281 28.03 21.84 -0.46
C GLN A 281 27.67 21.97 -1.95
N ARG A 282 27.17 20.91 -2.57
CA ARG A 282 26.80 20.84 -3.99
C ARG A 282 25.42 20.21 -4.14
N GLU A 283 24.66 20.67 -5.11
CA GLU A 283 23.33 20.16 -5.40
C GLU A 283 23.41 18.95 -6.33
N ALA A 284 22.94 17.79 -5.87
CA ALA A 284 22.89 16.54 -6.63
C ALA A 284 21.84 15.58 -6.05
N TYR A 285 21.54 14.49 -6.75
CA TYR A 285 20.92 13.33 -6.11
C TYR A 285 21.99 12.58 -5.33
N TRP A 286 21.90 12.63 -4.01
CA TRP A 286 22.93 12.08 -3.16
C TRP A 286 22.57 10.71 -2.61
N VAL A 287 23.54 9.80 -2.72
CA VAL A 287 23.59 8.53 -2.03
C VAL A 287 24.88 8.51 -1.22
N ARG A 288 24.84 8.07 0.03
CA ARG A 288 26.02 7.94 0.88
C ARG A 288 26.14 6.55 1.47
N CYS A 289 27.37 6.08 1.62
CA CYS A 289 27.70 4.92 2.42
C CYS A 289 28.33 5.41 3.71
N MET A 290 27.67 5.12 4.83
CA MET A 290 28.09 5.56 6.16
C MET A 290 28.61 4.37 6.94
N TYR A 291 29.82 4.49 7.49
CA TYR A 291 30.37 3.57 8.46
C TYR A 291 29.55 3.64 9.76
N GLN A 292 28.89 2.54 10.08
CA GLN A 292 28.01 2.42 11.25
C GLN A 292 27.87 0.96 11.62
N HIS A 293 28.23 0.61 12.86
CA HIS A 293 27.96 -0.72 13.39
C HIS A 293 26.45 -0.93 13.56
N ARG A 294 26.04 -2.19 13.43
CA ARG A 294 24.62 -2.55 13.53
C ARG A 294 24.13 -2.40 14.97
N ASP A 295 23.12 -1.55 15.17
CA ASP A 295 22.32 -1.39 16.40
C ASP A 295 23.10 -1.69 17.72
N GLY A 296 24.14 -0.91 18.01
CA GLY A 296 24.83 -0.92 19.31
C GLY A 296 25.76 -2.10 19.60
N ASP A 297 25.98 -3.00 18.63
CA ASP A 297 26.93 -4.10 18.75
C ASP A 297 28.35 -3.63 18.40
N THR A 298 29.02 -2.97 19.35
CA THR A 298 30.44 -2.58 19.21
C THR A 298 31.39 -3.77 19.20
N ALA A 299 30.89 -5.01 19.39
CA ALA A 299 31.68 -6.22 19.20
C ALA A 299 31.69 -6.71 17.74
N GLN A 300 30.88 -6.13 16.85
CA GLN A 300 31.02 -6.32 15.42
C GLN A 300 32.39 -5.77 14.98
N ALA A 301 33.11 -6.57 14.20
CA ALA A 301 34.45 -6.22 13.77
C ALA A 301 34.40 -5.05 12.77
N GLY A 302 35.21 -4.03 13.02
CA GLY A 302 35.34 -2.81 12.22
C GLY A 302 36.49 -2.89 11.23
N TYR A 303 36.65 -1.89 10.36
CA TYR A 303 37.80 -1.87 9.45
C TYR A 303 39.08 -1.56 10.22
N ASP A 304 40.07 -2.44 10.11
CA ASP A 304 41.44 -2.20 10.57
C ASP A 304 42.20 -1.26 9.63
N THR A 305 41.85 -1.32 8.34
CA THR A 305 42.35 -0.44 7.29
C THR A 305 41.22 -0.15 6.32
N SER A 306 41.13 1.12 5.90
CA SER A 306 40.08 1.60 5.00
C SER A 306 40.21 0.96 3.61
N PRO A 307 39.10 0.45 3.02
CA PRO A 307 39.14 -0.05 1.66
C PRO A 307 39.37 1.08 0.66
N GLU A 308 40.16 0.81 -0.38
CA GLU A 308 40.46 1.77 -1.43
C GLU A 308 39.64 1.47 -2.68
N ILE A 309 38.84 2.44 -3.11
CA ILE A 309 38.00 2.39 -4.30
C ILE A 309 38.85 2.86 -5.50
N GLN A 310 39.13 1.92 -6.41
CA GLN A 310 39.86 2.15 -7.65
C GLN A 310 38.91 2.40 -8.84
N GLY A 311 37.66 1.96 -8.72
CA GLY A 311 36.65 2.16 -9.75
C GLY A 311 35.25 2.05 -9.20
N LEU A 312 34.37 2.85 -9.79
CA LEU A 312 32.95 2.88 -9.51
C LEU A 312 32.22 2.96 -10.85
N SER A 313 31.22 2.12 -11.04
CA SER A 313 30.19 2.32 -12.06
C SER A 313 28.82 2.06 -11.44
N ALA A 314 27.77 2.55 -12.06
CA ALA A 314 26.40 2.21 -11.71
C ALA A 314 25.59 1.91 -12.96
N GLU A 315 24.52 1.17 -12.74
CA GLU A 315 23.59 0.77 -13.78
C GLU A 315 22.18 0.84 -13.18
N VAL A 316 21.22 1.33 -13.94
CA VAL A 316 19.81 1.21 -13.58
C VAL A 316 19.33 -0.14 -14.09
N ILE A 317 18.88 -0.99 -13.17
CA ILE A 317 18.34 -2.31 -13.51
C ILE A 317 16.80 -2.34 -13.43
N GLY A 318 16.19 -1.25 -12.96
CA GLY A 318 14.74 -1.15 -12.81
C GLY A 318 14.27 0.11 -12.10
N ILE A 319 12.97 0.24 -11.94
CA ILE A 319 12.31 1.33 -11.22
C ILE A 319 11.13 0.81 -10.41
N SER A 320 10.93 1.38 -9.24
CA SER A 320 9.76 1.18 -8.39
C SER A 320 8.73 2.27 -8.64
N VAL A 321 7.53 1.87 -9.02
CA VAL A 321 6.42 2.72 -9.41
C VAL A 321 5.23 2.46 -8.47
N PRO A 322 4.61 3.51 -7.89
CA PRO A 322 3.37 3.35 -7.12
C PRO A 322 2.26 2.78 -7.99
N ALA A 323 1.48 1.88 -7.41
CA ALA A 323 0.33 1.29 -8.07
C ALA A 323 -0.82 1.12 -7.08
N THR A 324 -2.03 1.31 -7.60
CA THR A 324 -3.27 1.24 -6.85
C THR A 324 -4.13 0.12 -7.40
N HIS A 325 -4.80 -0.65 -6.53
CA HIS A 325 -5.86 -1.58 -6.94
C HIS A 325 -7.05 -0.76 -7.42
N ALA A 326 -6.99 -0.37 -8.68
CA ALA A 326 -7.98 0.44 -9.37
C ALA A 326 -7.97 0.02 -10.85
N GLN A 327 -9.13 -0.23 -11.41
CA GLN A 327 -9.33 -0.41 -12.85
C GLN A 327 -10.16 0.75 -13.36
N THR A 328 -9.92 1.17 -14.60
CA THR A 328 -10.63 2.31 -15.19
C THR A 328 -11.60 1.84 -16.25
N THR A 329 -12.88 2.08 -16.05
CA THR A 329 -13.90 1.98 -17.10
C THR A 329 -14.04 3.36 -17.77
N ARG A 330 -14.28 3.38 -19.08
CA ARG A 330 -14.48 4.59 -19.88
C ARG A 330 -15.79 4.52 -20.64
N ASP A 331 -16.38 5.68 -20.87
CA ASP A 331 -17.55 5.89 -21.73
C ASP A 331 -18.71 4.95 -21.41
N GLU A 332 -19.01 4.77 -20.11
CA GLU A 332 -20.10 3.90 -19.67
C GLU A 332 -21.44 4.58 -19.92
N PHE A 333 -22.32 3.90 -20.67
CA PHE A 333 -23.69 4.36 -20.89
C PHE A 333 -24.55 4.06 -19.66
N LEU A 334 -24.96 5.10 -18.95
CA LEU A 334 -25.78 4.99 -17.74
C LEU A 334 -27.25 4.74 -18.06
N GLY A 335 -27.75 5.31 -19.17
CA GLY A 335 -29.15 5.23 -19.55
C GLY A 335 -29.65 6.49 -20.24
N LYS A 336 -30.97 6.58 -20.42
CA LYS A 336 -31.64 7.78 -20.93
C LYS A 336 -32.39 8.48 -19.81
N SER A 337 -32.28 9.80 -19.77
CA SER A 337 -33.03 10.59 -18.79
C SER A 337 -34.52 10.61 -19.12
N ASN A 338 -35.38 10.49 -18.12
CA ASN A 338 -36.82 10.70 -18.27
C ASN A 338 -37.22 12.18 -18.10
N GLY A 339 -36.33 13.04 -17.61
CA GLY A 339 -36.57 14.46 -17.38
C GLY A 339 -37.16 14.81 -16.00
N GLU A 340 -37.29 13.84 -15.09
CA GLU A 340 -37.80 14.06 -13.74
C GLU A 340 -36.69 14.41 -12.72
N PRO A 341 -36.96 15.19 -11.67
CA PRO A 341 -35.98 15.46 -10.61
C PRO A 341 -35.56 14.20 -9.86
N GLY A 342 -34.33 14.16 -9.34
CA GLY A 342 -33.85 13.09 -8.45
C GLY A 342 -33.62 11.73 -9.11
N GLN A 343 -33.46 11.68 -10.43
CA GLN A 343 -33.13 10.45 -11.16
C GLN A 343 -31.82 9.83 -10.66
N THR A 344 -31.79 8.50 -10.58
CA THR A 344 -30.60 7.72 -10.22
C THR A 344 -30.25 6.69 -11.28
N PHE A 345 -28.95 6.39 -11.42
CA PHE A 345 -28.42 5.43 -12.37
C PHE A 345 -27.32 4.60 -11.71
N ALA A 346 -27.37 3.28 -11.88
CA ALA A 346 -26.38 2.36 -11.32
C ALA A 346 -25.21 2.14 -12.29
N LEU A 347 -24.00 2.10 -11.75
CA LEU A 347 -22.79 1.75 -12.48
C LEU A 347 -22.61 0.24 -12.56
N GLN A 348 -21.93 -0.21 -13.61
CA GLN A 348 -21.64 -1.62 -13.82
C GLN A 348 -20.70 -2.19 -12.75
N HIS A 349 -19.75 -1.38 -12.27
CA HIS A 349 -18.76 -1.81 -11.28
C HIS A 349 -18.80 -0.98 -10.00
N GLN A 350 -18.68 -1.69 -8.89
CA GLN A 350 -18.61 -1.13 -7.55
C GLN A 350 -17.60 -1.94 -6.71
N PRO A 351 -17.00 -1.34 -5.68
CA PRO A 351 -17.14 0.06 -5.30
C PRO A 351 -16.28 1.00 -6.16
N VAL A 352 -16.70 2.27 -6.22
CA VAL A 352 -16.06 3.34 -7.00
C VAL A 352 -15.04 4.09 -6.14
N LEU A 353 -13.86 4.34 -6.71
CA LEU A 353 -12.73 5.01 -6.07
C LEU A 353 -12.61 6.47 -6.52
N ARG A 354 -12.83 6.71 -7.81
CA ARG A 354 -12.76 8.04 -8.44
C ARG A 354 -13.72 8.07 -9.61
N VAL A 355 -14.33 9.23 -9.86
CA VAL A 355 -15.27 9.43 -10.97
C VAL A 355 -14.83 10.61 -11.82
N GLY A 356 -15.07 10.52 -13.12
CA GLY A 356 -14.93 11.61 -14.08
C GLY A 356 -16.19 12.46 -14.19
N GLU A 357 -16.38 13.09 -15.35
CA GLU A 357 -17.57 13.86 -15.68
C GLU A 357 -18.66 12.95 -16.28
N VAL A 358 -19.93 13.34 -16.14
CA VAL A 358 -21.03 12.77 -16.92
C VAL A 358 -21.33 13.67 -18.12
N LEU A 359 -21.50 13.05 -19.28
CA LEU A 359 -21.91 13.69 -20.52
C LEU A 359 -23.40 13.44 -20.74
N GLU A 360 -24.15 14.53 -20.86
CA GLU A 360 -25.51 14.51 -21.37
C GLU A 360 -25.46 14.77 -22.87
N VAL A 361 -25.81 13.75 -23.64
CA VAL A 361 -25.76 13.74 -25.10
C VAL A 361 -27.18 13.76 -25.64
N SER A 362 -27.52 14.80 -26.40
CA SER A 362 -28.78 14.86 -27.15
C SER A 362 -28.50 14.53 -28.62
N ARG A 363 -29.41 13.78 -29.25
CA ARG A 363 -29.34 13.46 -30.68
C ARG A 363 -30.50 14.08 -31.43
N ASP A 364 -30.27 14.49 -32.67
CA ASP A 364 -31.32 14.95 -33.59
C ASP A 364 -32.14 13.78 -34.16
N VAL A 365 -33.15 14.11 -34.97
CA VAL A 365 -34.04 13.12 -35.62
C VAL A 365 -33.27 12.18 -36.57
N ALA A 366 -32.10 12.60 -37.06
CA ALA A 366 -31.21 11.79 -37.90
C ALA A 366 -30.20 10.96 -37.08
N GLY A 367 -30.27 10.98 -35.74
CA GLY A 367 -29.38 10.26 -34.83
C GLY A 367 -28.02 10.92 -34.60
N ARG A 368 -27.77 12.11 -35.15
CA ARG A 368 -26.50 12.84 -34.99
C ARG A 368 -26.50 13.57 -33.66
N VAL A 369 -25.34 13.69 -33.03
CA VAL A 369 -25.19 14.45 -31.77
C VAL A 369 -25.50 15.92 -32.04
N SER A 370 -26.55 16.42 -31.41
CA SER A 370 -27.03 17.80 -31.54
C SER A 370 -26.51 18.69 -30.41
N SER A 371 -26.31 18.13 -29.21
CA SER A 371 -25.66 18.83 -28.11
C SER A 371 -24.97 17.87 -27.15
N GLN A 372 -23.90 18.33 -26.51
CA GLN A 372 -23.18 17.62 -25.46
C GLN A 372 -22.95 18.57 -24.29
N LYS A 373 -23.45 18.21 -23.11
CA LYS A 373 -23.30 19.01 -21.89
C LYS A 373 -22.54 18.21 -20.83
N ARG A 374 -21.64 18.89 -20.11
CA ARG A 374 -20.85 18.29 -19.04
C ARG A 374 -21.49 18.53 -17.69
N TRP A 375 -21.52 17.47 -16.90
CA TRP A 375 -21.98 17.43 -15.52
C TRP A 375 -20.79 17.13 -14.61
N HIS A 376 -20.68 17.86 -13.51
CA HIS A 376 -19.56 17.78 -12.59
C HIS A 376 -19.98 17.08 -11.31
N TRP A 377 -19.10 16.25 -10.78
CA TRP A 377 -19.32 15.59 -9.50
C TRP A 377 -19.25 16.61 -8.36
N VAL A 378 -20.20 16.53 -7.44
CA VAL A 378 -20.21 17.25 -6.17
C VAL A 378 -20.47 16.25 -5.03
N LYS A 379 -20.05 16.61 -3.81
CA LYS A 379 -20.33 15.79 -2.63
C LYS A 379 -21.83 15.73 -2.32
N ASP A 380 -22.50 16.87 -2.41
CA ASP A 380 -23.92 17.03 -2.15
C ASP A 380 -24.49 18.19 -2.99
N PHE A 381 -25.82 18.29 -3.05
CA PHE A 381 -26.51 19.32 -3.81
C PHE A 381 -26.76 20.62 -3.03
N ALA A 382 -26.34 20.76 -1.77
CA ALA A 382 -26.74 21.88 -0.92
C ALA A 382 -26.33 23.25 -1.49
N GLY A 383 -25.17 23.30 -2.14
CA GLY A 383 -24.65 24.49 -2.84
C GLY A 383 -25.04 24.60 -4.31
N SER A 384 -25.87 23.70 -4.84
CA SER A 384 -26.22 23.65 -6.26
C SER A 384 -27.52 24.41 -6.54
N ASP A 385 -27.47 25.40 -7.44
CA ASP A 385 -28.68 26.04 -7.95
C ASP A 385 -29.39 25.18 -9.02
N GLU A 386 -30.57 25.60 -9.46
CA GLU A 386 -31.40 24.89 -10.44
C GLU A 386 -30.81 24.80 -11.87
N HIS A 387 -29.73 25.53 -12.15
CA HIS A 387 -29.05 25.54 -13.44
C HIS A 387 -27.71 24.79 -13.41
N ALA A 388 -27.18 24.53 -12.21
CA ALA A 388 -25.92 23.85 -11.97
C ALA A 388 -25.98 22.40 -12.46
N ARG A 389 -25.11 22.05 -13.42
CA ARG A 389 -24.98 20.68 -13.94
C ARG A 389 -24.11 19.86 -13.00
N HIS A 390 -24.70 19.46 -11.89
CA HIS A 390 -24.05 18.67 -10.85
C HIS A 390 -24.67 17.28 -10.73
N PHE A 391 -23.87 16.31 -10.31
CA PHE A 391 -24.32 14.98 -9.92
C PHE A 391 -23.60 14.54 -8.65
N THR A 392 -24.21 13.66 -7.88
CA THR A 392 -23.59 13.01 -6.71
C THR A 392 -23.37 11.53 -7.00
N LEU A 393 -22.53 10.88 -6.19
CA LEU A 393 -22.17 9.46 -6.34
C LEU A 393 -22.14 8.79 -4.97
N ASP A 394 -22.99 7.77 -4.77
CA ASP A 394 -22.81 6.77 -3.72
C ASP A 394 -21.71 5.81 -4.18
N ALA A 395 -20.48 6.06 -3.73
CA ALA A 395 -19.30 5.31 -4.15
C ALA A 395 -19.33 3.84 -3.72
N HIS A 396 -20.10 3.48 -2.70
CA HIS A 396 -20.20 2.11 -2.24
C HIS A 396 -21.15 1.30 -3.13
N LYS A 397 -22.31 1.89 -3.47
CA LYS A 397 -23.31 1.27 -4.35
C LYS A 397 -23.06 1.50 -5.84
N GLY A 398 -22.13 2.39 -6.18
CA GLY A 398 -21.94 2.84 -7.55
C GLY A 398 -23.18 3.52 -8.13
N GLU A 399 -23.90 4.32 -7.33
CA GLU A 399 -25.13 4.98 -7.77
C GLU A 399 -24.89 6.47 -8.03
N ILE A 400 -25.14 6.92 -9.25
CA ILE A 400 -25.12 8.34 -9.63
C ILE A 400 -26.51 8.91 -9.45
N ALA A 401 -26.62 10.05 -8.77
CA ALA A 401 -27.88 10.78 -8.61
C ALA A 401 -27.79 12.18 -9.22
N PHE A 402 -28.91 12.64 -9.78
CA PHE A 402 -29.07 14.00 -10.32
C PHE A 402 -29.96 14.85 -9.41
N GLY A 403 -29.96 16.16 -9.66
CA GLY A 403 -30.56 17.16 -8.79
C GLY A 403 -32.00 16.86 -8.35
N PRO A 404 -32.28 16.76 -7.04
CA PRO A 404 -33.63 16.52 -6.53
C PRO A 404 -34.45 17.82 -6.42
N SER A 405 -35.78 17.65 -6.41
CA SER A 405 -36.73 18.69 -5.99
C SER A 405 -37.15 18.40 -4.55
N VAL A 406 -36.92 19.37 -3.65
CA VAL A 406 -37.20 19.24 -2.22
C VAL A 406 -38.25 20.26 -1.80
N ILE A 407 -39.30 19.79 -1.14
CA ILE A 407 -40.34 20.66 -0.55
C ILE A 407 -39.72 21.44 0.61
N GLN A 408 -39.81 22.77 0.53
CA GLN A 408 -39.31 23.68 1.56
C GLN A 408 -40.35 23.86 2.67
N PRO A 409 -39.99 24.41 3.85
CA PRO A 409 -40.93 24.68 4.95
C PRO A 409 -42.10 25.60 4.60
N ASN A 410 -42.04 26.29 3.45
CA ASN A 410 -43.11 27.13 2.92
C ASN A 410 -44.01 26.39 1.90
N ASP A 411 -43.96 25.06 1.89
CA ASP A 411 -44.65 24.13 0.97
C ASP A 411 -44.36 24.35 -0.52
N LYS A 412 -43.32 25.11 -0.87
CA LYS A 412 -42.89 25.29 -2.26
C LYS A 412 -41.76 24.33 -2.59
N PRO A 413 -41.81 23.65 -3.76
CA PRO A 413 -40.68 22.87 -4.22
C PRO A 413 -39.51 23.80 -4.55
N LYS A 414 -38.31 23.38 -4.18
CA LYS A 414 -37.06 24.01 -4.61
C LYS A 414 -36.20 22.95 -5.28
N GLN A 415 -35.77 23.26 -6.50
CA GLN A 415 -34.86 22.43 -7.26
C GLN A 415 -33.42 22.66 -6.81
N TYR A 416 -32.66 21.58 -6.59
CA TYR A 416 -31.25 21.62 -6.25
C TYR A 416 -30.45 20.90 -7.35
N GLY A 417 -29.64 21.63 -8.10
CA GLY A 417 -29.00 21.09 -9.31
C GLY A 417 -29.99 21.01 -10.48
N ARG A 418 -29.47 21.07 -11.70
CA ARG A 418 -30.25 20.94 -12.93
C ARG A 418 -30.75 19.50 -13.09
N VAL A 419 -31.86 19.33 -13.81
CA VAL A 419 -32.36 18.02 -14.26
C VAL A 419 -31.88 17.75 -15.70
N PRO A 420 -31.33 16.57 -16.01
CA PRO A 420 -30.97 16.22 -17.38
C PRO A 420 -32.19 16.26 -18.31
N ALA A 421 -31.98 16.63 -19.57
CA ALA A 421 -33.08 16.77 -20.52
C ALA A 421 -33.74 15.41 -20.82
N SER A 422 -35.08 15.37 -20.85
CA SER A 422 -35.81 14.15 -21.21
C SER A 422 -35.36 13.60 -22.57
N GLY A 423 -35.12 12.29 -22.64
CA GLY A 423 -34.64 11.58 -23.82
C GLY A 423 -33.13 11.70 -24.09
N SER A 424 -32.39 12.52 -23.34
CA SER A 424 -30.94 12.60 -23.48
C SER A 424 -30.23 11.33 -22.97
N GLU A 425 -29.15 10.96 -23.63
CA GLU A 425 -28.26 9.86 -23.25
C GLU A 425 -27.27 10.36 -22.20
N LEU A 426 -27.11 9.61 -21.12
CA LEU A 426 -26.15 9.90 -20.06
C LEU A 426 -24.98 8.93 -20.16
N VAL A 427 -23.78 9.48 -20.34
CA VAL A 427 -22.54 8.70 -20.49
C VAL A 427 -21.52 9.18 -19.47
N LEU A 428 -21.06 8.28 -18.61
CA LEU A 428 -19.98 8.58 -17.69
C LEU A 428 -18.63 8.45 -18.43
N THR A 429 -17.88 9.54 -18.50
CA THR A 429 -16.62 9.59 -19.28
C THR A 429 -15.60 8.55 -18.82
N HIS A 430 -15.43 8.42 -17.51
CA HIS A 430 -14.61 7.40 -16.90
C HIS A 430 -14.86 7.32 -15.40
N TYR A 431 -14.53 6.19 -14.80
CA TYR A 431 -14.40 6.03 -13.35
C TYR A 431 -13.43 4.91 -13.03
N GLN A 432 -12.87 4.98 -11.83
CA GLN A 432 -12.03 3.94 -11.28
C GLN A 432 -12.80 3.13 -10.26
N PHE A 433 -12.77 1.81 -10.38
CA PHE A 433 -13.37 0.88 -9.43
C PHE A 433 -12.34 -0.11 -8.91
N GLY A 434 -12.62 -0.71 -7.76
CA GLY A 434 -11.74 -1.69 -7.11
C GLY A 434 -11.52 -1.39 -5.64
N GLY A 435 -10.34 -1.72 -5.13
CA GLY A 435 -10.02 -1.55 -3.72
C GLY A 435 -10.66 -2.60 -2.80
N GLY A 436 -10.86 -2.22 -1.54
CA GLY A 436 -11.37 -3.13 -0.51
C GLY A 436 -10.41 -4.28 -0.17
N SER A 437 -10.94 -5.32 0.48
CA SER A 437 -10.15 -6.48 0.91
C SER A 437 -9.60 -7.30 -0.26
N MET A 438 -10.22 -7.25 -1.44
CA MET A 438 -9.72 -7.96 -2.64
C MET A 438 -8.34 -7.47 -3.09
N GLY A 439 -8.00 -6.21 -2.82
CA GLY A 439 -6.66 -5.67 -3.13
C GLY A 439 -5.55 -6.19 -2.20
N ASN A 440 -5.87 -6.91 -1.13
CA ASN A 440 -4.90 -7.42 -0.16
C ASN A 440 -4.20 -8.69 -0.66
N VAL A 441 -3.44 -8.56 -1.73
CA VAL A 441 -2.76 -9.68 -2.37
C VAL A 441 -1.42 -10.01 -1.70
N PRO A 442 -1.02 -11.30 -1.62
CA PRO A 442 0.26 -11.71 -1.04
C PRO A 442 1.48 -11.08 -1.72
N ALA A 443 2.61 -11.04 -1.03
CA ALA A 443 3.90 -10.67 -1.61
C ALA A 443 4.24 -11.58 -2.81
N GLY A 444 4.77 -11.02 -3.90
CA GLY A 444 5.16 -11.75 -5.10
C GLY A 444 4.01 -12.18 -6.03
N SER A 445 2.75 -11.98 -5.64
CA SER A 445 1.60 -12.41 -6.46
C SER A 445 1.34 -11.54 -7.69
N LEU A 446 1.69 -10.24 -7.66
CA LEU A 446 1.56 -9.33 -8.80
C LEU A 446 2.81 -9.40 -9.69
N HIS A 447 2.67 -10.00 -10.87
CA HIS A 447 3.77 -10.16 -11.82
C HIS A 447 3.34 -10.33 -13.30
N GLU A 448 2.05 -10.36 -13.61
CA GLU A 448 1.56 -10.46 -14.99
C GLU A 448 1.30 -9.08 -15.58
N LEU A 449 2.01 -8.72 -16.65
CA LEU A 449 1.70 -7.51 -17.43
C LEU A 449 0.59 -7.82 -18.44
N ARG A 450 -0.43 -6.97 -18.52
CA ARG A 450 -1.51 -7.11 -19.53
C ARG A 450 -1.04 -6.85 -20.96
N ARG A 451 0.02 -6.06 -21.11
CA ARG A 451 0.68 -5.78 -22.39
C ARG A 451 2.19 -5.80 -22.21
N THR A 452 2.91 -6.17 -23.27
CA THR A 452 4.37 -6.08 -23.27
C THR A 452 4.79 -4.62 -23.29
N LEU A 453 5.68 -4.24 -22.37
CA LEU A 453 6.33 -2.94 -22.37
C LEU A 453 7.72 -3.04 -22.99
N PRO A 454 8.08 -2.17 -23.95
CA PRO A 454 9.43 -2.14 -24.52
C PRO A 454 10.50 -1.97 -23.43
N TYR A 455 11.60 -2.72 -23.55
CA TYR A 455 12.75 -2.67 -22.64
C TYR A 455 12.48 -3.08 -21.18
N VAL A 456 11.30 -3.63 -20.88
CA VAL A 456 10.95 -4.20 -19.57
C VAL A 456 10.97 -5.72 -19.68
N ASP A 457 11.72 -6.38 -18.79
CA ASP A 457 11.79 -7.84 -18.70
C ASP A 457 10.60 -8.42 -17.92
N ARG A 458 10.35 -7.84 -16.75
CA ARG A 458 9.36 -8.35 -15.79
C ARG A 458 8.93 -7.30 -14.79
N VAL A 459 7.80 -7.53 -14.16
CA VAL A 459 7.30 -6.73 -13.03
C VAL A 459 7.10 -7.60 -11.81
N THR A 460 7.33 -7.05 -10.62
CA THR A 460 7.06 -7.73 -9.35
C THR A 460 6.57 -6.74 -8.31
N LYS A 461 5.73 -7.19 -7.37
CA LYS A 461 5.44 -6.42 -6.14
C LYS A 461 6.71 -6.21 -5.32
N PHE A 462 7.03 -4.96 -5.00
CA PHE A 462 8.15 -4.63 -4.13
C PHE A 462 7.95 -5.22 -2.73
N THR A 463 9.00 -5.84 -2.19
CA THR A 463 9.00 -6.37 -0.82
C THR A 463 10.15 -5.76 -0.03
N ALA A 464 9.88 -4.71 0.74
CA ALA A 464 10.76 -4.30 1.82
C ALA A 464 10.63 -5.31 2.97
N ARG A 465 11.45 -6.35 2.98
CA ARG A 465 11.62 -7.17 4.17
C ARG A 465 12.62 -6.47 5.09
N ASN A 466 12.11 -5.69 6.05
CA ASN A 466 12.92 -5.31 7.19
C ASN A 466 13.33 -6.60 7.93
N ARG A 467 14.64 -6.89 7.97
CA ARG A 467 15.23 -7.99 8.74
C ARG A 467 15.03 -7.87 10.27
N ARG A 468 14.25 -6.90 10.76
CA ARG A 468 13.85 -6.81 12.17
C ARG A 468 12.67 -7.77 12.42
N GLY A 469 12.96 -9.04 12.72
CA GLY A 469 11.90 -9.94 13.22
C GLY A 469 12.07 -11.46 13.11
N GLN A 470 13.19 -12.00 12.63
CA GLN A 470 13.41 -13.45 12.65
C GLN A 470 14.71 -13.84 13.38
N ARG A 471 14.79 -13.52 14.67
CA ARG A 471 15.37 -14.46 15.62
C ARG A 471 14.21 -15.23 16.24
N ARG A 472 13.85 -16.37 15.63
CA ARG A 472 13.18 -17.44 16.36
C ARG A 472 14.01 -17.64 17.62
N LYS A 473 13.44 -17.41 18.80
CA LYS A 473 13.98 -17.91 20.06
C LYS A 473 14.20 -19.41 19.85
N ARG A 474 15.44 -19.82 19.52
CA ARG A 474 15.89 -21.18 19.80
C ARG A 474 15.79 -21.25 21.31
N GLY A 475 14.74 -21.93 21.78
CA GLY A 475 14.54 -22.18 23.20
C GLY A 475 15.85 -22.73 23.77
N ARG A 476 16.30 -22.12 24.86
CA ARG A 476 17.21 -22.77 25.78
C ARG A 476 16.57 -24.10 26.14
N SER A 477 17.14 -25.19 25.63
CA SER A 477 16.91 -26.52 26.15
C SER A 477 17.37 -26.51 27.61
N HIS A 478 16.42 -26.40 28.53
CA HIS A 478 16.65 -26.84 29.91
C HIS A 478 16.93 -28.34 29.89
N PRO A 479 17.93 -28.83 30.64
CA PRO A 479 18.17 -30.26 30.73
C PRO A 479 17.00 -30.89 31.50
N ALA A 480 16.37 -31.89 30.90
CA ALA A 480 15.36 -32.71 31.54
C ALA A 480 15.98 -33.42 32.75
N LEU A 481 15.36 -33.23 33.90
CA LEU A 481 15.57 -34.04 35.10
C LEU A 481 15.29 -35.50 34.75
N ALA A 482 16.30 -36.35 34.92
CA ALA A 482 16.17 -37.78 34.86
C ALA A 482 15.26 -38.26 35.99
N GLN A 483 14.07 -38.75 35.65
CA GLN A 483 13.28 -39.61 36.54
C GLN A 483 13.69 -41.06 36.26
N THR A 484 14.36 -41.64 37.24
CA THR A 484 14.71 -43.05 37.35
C THR A 484 13.44 -43.88 37.48
N HIS A 485 13.23 -44.79 36.52
CA HIS A 485 12.33 -45.92 36.68
C HIS A 485 12.89 -46.87 37.75
N VAL A 486 12.16 -47.06 38.84
CA VAL A 486 12.27 -48.24 39.70
C VAL A 486 10.89 -48.89 39.74
N GLY A 487 10.87 -50.19 39.43
CA GLY A 487 9.69 -50.97 39.11
C GLY A 487 8.77 -51.23 40.29
N GLN A 488 7.50 -51.44 39.93
CA GLN A 488 6.48 -52.04 40.79
C GLN A 488 6.82 -53.52 41.05
N ALA A 489 6.82 -53.88 42.33
CA ALA A 489 6.55 -55.24 42.79
C ALA A 489 5.64 -55.16 44.03
N GLY A 490 4.44 -55.74 43.87
CA GLY A 490 3.58 -56.39 44.86
C GLY A 490 3.48 -55.91 46.31
N GLY A 491 2.24 -55.64 46.72
CA GLY A 491 1.68 -56.35 47.88
C GLY A 491 1.28 -55.53 49.10
N LEU A 492 -0.03 -55.54 49.37
CA LEU A 492 -0.70 -55.65 50.68
C LEU A 492 -0.52 -54.54 51.73
N GLY A 493 -1.66 -54.02 52.21
CA GLY A 493 -1.81 -53.72 53.65
C GLY A 493 -2.46 -52.39 54.03
N GLN A 494 -3.78 -52.44 54.24
CA GLN A 494 -4.56 -51.85 55.35
C GLN A 494 -4.45 -50.34 55.73
N ARG A 495 -5.65 -49.73 55.83
CA ARG A 495 -6.20 -48.86 56.92
C ARG A 495 -5.28 -47.74 57.44
N LEU A 496 -5.64 -46.47 57.34
CA LEU A 496 -6.81 -45.78 57.92
C LEU A 496 -6.98 -44.42 57.23
#